data_AF-A0A0B2VCZ9-F1
#
_entry.id   AF-A0A0B2VCZ9-F1
#
_cell.length_a   1.000
_cell.length_b   1.000
_cell.length_c   1.000
_cell.angle_alpha   90.00
_cell.angle_beta   90.00
_cell.angle_gamma   90.00
#
_symmetry.space_group_name_H-M   'P 1'
#
loop_
_entity.id
_entity.type
_entity.pdbx_description
1 polymer ?
#
loop_
_entity_poly.entity_id
_entity_poly.type
_entity_poly.pdbx_seq_one_letter_code
_entity_poly.pdbx_strand_id
1 'polypeptide(L)'
;VPHQIFRMGSQQEGRKRPIKVIFGNSHDAKQVLRNARSLKGTRFQHVFIRPSLTTEERRKQWEERQKRRQTQQAVTPLIIRGGQLVRKADRKNGEHVKILHGQGPSNGQGPPNIQALETHG
;
A
#
# COMPACT_ATOMS: atom_id res chain seq x y z
N VAL A 1 8.28 18.55 21.61
CA VAL A 1 7.13 19.51 21.68
C VAL A 1 7.15 20.42 20.46
N PRO A 2 6.01 20.83 19.86
CA PRO A 2 6.01 21.74 18.71
C PRO A 2 6.68 23.07 19.07
N HIS A 3 7.51 23.58 18.16
CA HIS A 3 8.27 24.82 18.33
C HIS A 3 7.47 26.03 17.85
N GLN A 4 6.82 25.94 16.69
CA GLN A 4 5.98 27.01 16.13
C GLN A 4 4.74 26.44 15.46
N ILE A 5 3.65 27.22 15.45
CA ILE A 5 2.36 26.83 14.87
C ILE A 5 1.81 28.00 14.06
N PHE A 6 1.44 27.73 12.81
CA PHE A 6 0.91 28.72 11.88
C PHE A 6 -0.41 28.25 11.27
N ARG A 7 -1.35 29.17 11.05
CA ARG A 7 -2.49 28.95 10.15
C ARG A 7 -2.10 29.43 8.76
N MET A 8 -2.13 28.53 7.78
CA MET A 8 -1.73 28.83 6.41
C MET A 8 -2.90 29.34 5.57
N GLY A 9 -2.60 30.08 4.49
CA GLY A 9 -3.60 30.61 3.55
C GLY A 9 -4.42 31.77 4.10
N SER A 10 -5.36 32.28 3.31
CA SER A 10 -6.32 33.32 3.72
C SER A 10 -7.54 32.73 4.41
N GLN A 11 -8.24 33.56 5.18
CA GLN A 11 -9.53 33.19 5.76
C GLN A 11 -10.60 33.20 4.66
N GLN A 12 -11.32 32.10 4.54
CA GLN A 12 -12.45 31.93 3.63
C GLN A 12 -13.63 31.37 4.42
N GLU A 13 -14.82 31.89 4.18
CA GLU A 13 -16.04 31.40 4.82
C GLU A 13 -16.30 29.94 4.44
N GLY A 14 -16.71 29.12 5.42
CA GLY A 14 -16.98 27.69 5.22
C GLY A 14 -15.76 26.77 5.07
N ARG A 15 -14.52 27.29 4.99
CA ARG A 15 -13.31 26.45 4.84
C ARG A 15 -12.32 26.61 5.99
N LYS A 16 -12.00 25.50 6.67
CA LYS A 16 -10.98 25.47 7.72
C LYS A 16 -9.58 25.61 7.11
N ARG A 17 -8.80 26.57 7.61
CA ARG A 17 -7.40 26.81 7.19
C ARG A 17 -6.48 25.67 7.65
N PRO A 18 -5.56 25.18 6.80
CA PRO A 18 -4.53 24.23 7.22
C PRO A 18 -3.63 24.80 8.32
N ILE A 19 -3.22 23.95 9.26
CA ILE A 19 -2.27 24.31 10.32
C ILE A 19 -0.91 23.72 9.96
N LYS A 20 0.12 24.57 9.91
CA LYS A 20 1.51 24.14 9.78
C LYS A 20 2.15 24.15 11.17
N VAL A 21 2.66 23.00 11.58
CA VAL A 21 3.37 22.83 12.85
C VAL A 21 4.85 22.59 12.54
N ILE A 22 5.72 23.40 13.12
CA ILE A 22 7.17 23.24 13.03
C ILE A 22 7.65 22.62 14.35
N PHE A 23 8.42 21.55 14.25
CA PHE A 23 9.04 20.89 15.41
C PHE A 23 10.50 21.33 15.50
N GLY A 24 11.01 21.48 16.73
CA GLY A 24 12.43 21.81 16.95
C GLY A 24 13.38 20.65 16.68
N ASN A 25 12.86 19.43 16.52
CA ASN A 25 13.65 18.25 16.18
C ASN A 25 12.88 17.37 15.18
N SER A 26 13.62 16.55 14.43
CA SER A 26 13.02 15.64 13.44
C SER A 26 12.41 14.38 14.07
N HIS A 27 12.88 13.98 15.25
CA HIS A 27 12.41 12.81 15.98
C HIS A 27 10.93 12.93 16.36
N ASP A 28 10.54 14.04 16.99
CA ASP A 28 9.17 14.32 17.42
C ASP A 28 8.24 14.41 16.22
N ALA A 29 8.66 15.07 15.15
CA ALA A 29 7.89 15.15 13.91
C ALA A 29 7.60 13.75 13.35
N LYS A 30 8.61 12.88 13.30
CA LYS A 30 8.45 11.47 12.87
C LYS A 30 7.53 10.70 13.82
N GLN A 31 7.66 10.90 15.13
CA GLN A 31 6.82 10.24 16.13
C GLN A 31 5.35 10.64 15.97
N VAL A 32 5.06 11.93 15.77
CA VAL A 32 3.70 12.43 15.51
C VAL A 32 3.13 11.85 14.22
N LEU A 33 3.92 11.83 13.14
CA LEU A 33 3.48 11.25 11.86
C LEU A 33 3.20 9.75 11.95
N ARG A 34 3.99 9.02 12.73
CA ARG A 34 3.76 7.59 13.01
C ARG A 34 2.45 7.39 13.76
N ASN A 35 2.21 8.20 14.79
CA ASN A 35 1.02 8.11 15.64
C ASN A 35 -0.25 8.63 14.95
N ALA A 36 -0.14 9.50 13.94
CA ALA A 36 -1.29 10.05 13.21
C ALA A 36 -2.24 8.99 12.63
N ARG A 37 -1.74 7.77 12.38
CA ARG A 37 -2.54 6.64 11.89
C ARG A 37 -3.57 6.15 12.91
N SER A 38 -3.33 6.32 14.21
CA SER A 38 -4.26 5.89 15.26
C SER A 38 -5.51 6.76 15.34
N LEU A 39 -5.49 7.97 14.75
CA LEU A 39 -6.64 8.89 14.78
C LEU A 39 -7.91 8.32 14.15
N LYS A 40 -7.77 7.36 13.22
CA LYS A 40 -8.90 6.75 12.51
C LYS A 40 -9.92 6.05 13.42
N GLY A 41 -9.52 5.59 14.61
CA GLY A 41 -10.42 4.95 15.58
C GLY A 41 -10.90 5.87 16.70
N THR A 42 -10.71 7.18 16.56
CA THR A 42 -11.02 8.16 17.61
C THR A 42 -12.04 9.19 17.11
N ARG A 43 -12.55 10.05 18.02
CA ARG A 43 -13.37 11.20 17.66
C ARG A 43 -12.71 12.17 16.64
N PHE A 44 -11.40 12.06 16.45
CA PHE A 44 -10.61 12.86 15.51
C PHE A 44 -10.37 12.18 14.16
N GLN A 45 -11.18 11.18 13.79
CA GLN A 45 -11.04 10.45 12.51
C GLN A 45 -11.04 11.35 11.26
N HIS A 46 -11.62 12.55 11.35
CA HIS A 46 -11.69 13.55 10.28
C HIS A 46 -10.49 14.51 10.26
N VAL A 47 -9.54 14.36 11.18
CA VAL A 47 -8.30 15.14 11.25
C VAL A 47 -7.17 14.38 10.57
N PHE A 48 -6.51 15.03 9.61
CA PHE A 48 -5.42 14.44 8.86
C PHE A 48 -4.11 15.17 9.18
N ILE A 49 -3.14 14.43 9.71
CA ILE A 49 -1.77 14.92 9.91
C ILE A 49 -0.90 14.29 8.82
N ARG A 50 -0.20 15.15 8.06
CA ARG A 50 0.65 14.73 6.93
C ARG A 50 1.96 15.51 6.94
N PRO A 51 3.05 14.93 6.39
CA PRO A 51 4.29 15.68 6.22
C PRO A 51 4.06 16.89 5.30
N SER A 52 4.69 18.01 5.65
CA SER A 52 4.75 19.18 4.77
C SER A 52 5.84 18.93 3.74
N LEU A 53 5.44 18.52 2.55
CA LEU A 53 6.34 18.21 1.44
C LEU A 53 6.32 19.34 0.42
N THR A 54 7.45 19.54 -0.25
CA THR A 54 7.53 20.37 -1.45
C THR A 54 6.65 19.80 -2.55
N THR A 55 6.37 20.60 -3.59
CA THR A 55 5.54 20.16 -4.73
C THR A 55 6.17 18.97 -5.43
N GLU A 56 7.49 18.98 -5.60
CA GLU A 56 8.25 17.90 -6.24
C GLU A 56 8.22 16.61 -5.41
N GLU A 57 8.50 16.70 -4.11
CA GLU A 57 8.45 15.55 -3.20
C GLU A 57 7.06 14.92 -3.16
N ARG A 58 6.01 15.76 -3.15
CA ARG A 58 4.62 15.31 -3.16
C ARG A 58 4.28 14.57 -4.46
N ARG A 59 4.75 15.07 -5.61
CA ARG A 59 4.60 14.42 -6.92
C ARG A 59 5.28 13.07 -6.92
N LYS A 60 6.55 13.00 -6.51
CA LYS A 60 7.32 11.75 -6.41
C LYS A 60 6.64 10.71 -5.53
N GLN A 61 6.15 11.10 -4.35
CA GLN A 61 5.38 10.20 -3.48
C GLN A 61 4.03 9.76 -4.06
N TRP A 62 3.39 10.61 -4.87
CA TRP A 62 2.17 10.22 -5.55
C TRP A 62 2.45 9.18 -6.63
N GLU A 63 3.45 9.42 -7.48
CA GLU A 63 3.88 8.49 -8.54
C GLU A 63 4.29 7.14 -7.96
N GLU A 64 5.06 7.12 -6.87
CA GLU A 64 5.44 5.89 -6.19
C GLU A 64 4.22 5.11 -5.65
N ARG A 65 3.23 5.81 -5.08
CA ARG A 65 1.97 5.19 -4.66
C ARG A 65 1.15 4.66 -5.82
N GLN A 66 1.22 5.28 -7.00
CA GLN A 66 0.55 4.74 -8.20
C GLN A 66 1.23 3.47 -8.68
N LYS A 67 2.56 3.49 -8.81
CA LYS A 67 3.35 2.30 -9.17
C LYS A 67 3.06 1.14 -8.22
N ARG A 68 3.11 1.37 -6.90
CA ARG A 68 2.78 0.33 -5.90
C ARG A 68 1.37 -0.20 -6.04
N ARG A 69 0.37 0.65 -6.32
CA ARG A 69 -1.02 0.22 -6.54
C ARG A 69 -1.15 -0.62 -7.80
N GLN A 70 -0.50 -0.23 -8.89
CA GLN A 70 -0.50 -0.97 -10.14
C GLN A 70 0.20 -2.34 -9.98
N THR A 71 1.35 -2.38 -9.30
CA THR A 71 2.02 -3.64 -8.95
C THR A 71 1.17 -4.51 -8.04
N GLN A 72 0.50 -3.94 -7.02
CA GLN A 72 -0.41 -4.70 -6.16
C GLN A 72 -1.66 -5.22 -6.88
N GLN A 73 -2.12 -4.52 -7.92
CA GLN A 73 -3.20 -5.02 -8.78
C GLN A 73 -2.70 -6.13 -9.73
N ALA A 74 -1.45 -6.02 -10.21
CA ALA A 74 -0.83 -7.00 -11.08
C ALA A 74 -0.38 -8.28 -10.34
N VAL A 75 -0.02 -8.19 -9.06
CA VAL A 75 0.23 -9.35 -8.20
C VAL A 75 -1.11 -9.90 -7.77
N THR A 76 -1.57 -10.98 -8.38
CA THR A 76 -2.66 -11.78 -7.80
C THR A 76 -2.20 -12.21 -6.41
N PRO A 77 -2.76 -11.70 -5.30
CA PRO A 77 -2.19 -12.00 -4.00
C PRO A 77 -2.37 -13.49 -3.72
N LEU A 78 -1.26 -14.19 -3.53
CA LEU A 78 -1.27 -15.55 -3.00
C LEU A 78 -1.62 -15.45 -1.51
N ILE A 79 -2.57 -16.26 -1.05
CA ILE A 79 -2.97 -16.40 0.35
C ILE A 79 -2.61 -17.81 0.82
N ILE A 80 -2.21 -17.97 2.08
CA ILE A 80 -1.94 -19.30 2.65
C ILE A 80 -3.23 -19.82 3.31
N ARG A 81 -3.72 -20.99 2.89
CA ARG A 81 -4.89 -21.67 3.49
C ARG A 81 -4.56 -23.14 3.72
N GLY A 82 -4.70 -23.62 4.95
CA GLY A 82 -4.42 -25.02 5.29
C GLY A 82 -2.98 -25.48 4.98
N GLY A 83 -2.01 -24.54 4.96
CA GLY A 83 -0.61 -24.82 4.61
C GLY A 83 -0.27 -24.69 3.11
N GLN A 84 -1.21 -24.34 2.24
CA GLN A 84 -0.98 -24.21 0.80
C GLN A 84 -1.14 -22.77 0.30
N LEU A 85 -0.32 -22.39 -0.71
CA LEU A 85 -0.39 -21.10 -1.41
C LEU A 85 -1.51 -21.13 -2.48
N VAL A 86 -2.51 -20.26 -2.34
CA VAL A 86 -3.68 -20.17 -3.23
C VAL A 86 -3.79 -18.76 -3.82
N ARG A 87 -4.08 -18.59 -5.12
CA ARG A 87 -4.29 -17.26 -5.71
C ARG A 87 -5.65 -16.70 -5.31
N LYS A 88 -5.72 -15.43 -4.89
CA LYS A 88 -6.98 -14.80 -4.48
C LYS A 88 -8.02 -14.64 -5.59
N ALA A 89 -7.61 -14.65 -6.87
CA ALA A 89 -8.52 -14.59 -8.02
C ALA A 89 -9.36 -15.87 -8.19
N ASP A 90 -8.91 -17.01 -7.66
CA ASP A 90 -9.64 -18.29 -7.71
C ASP A 90 -10.79 -18.34 -6.71
N ARG A 91 -11.08 -17.22 -6.04
CA ARG A 91 -12.21 -17.06 -5.13
C ARG A 91 -13.51 -16.98 -5.96
N LYS A 92 -14.00 -18.13 -6.44
CA LYS A 92 -15.40 -18.23 -6.88
C LYS A 92 -16.30 -18.14 -5.65
N ASN A 93 -17.11 -17.10 -5.57
CA ASN A 93 -18.18 -17.01 -4.58
C ASN A 93 -19.15 -18.19 -4.83
N GLY A 94 -19.15 -19.17 -3.93
CA GLY A 94 -20.24 -20.13 -3.79
C GLY A 94 -20.21 -21.41 -4.64
N GLU A 95 -19.16 -21.71 -5.39
CA GLU A 95 -19.07 -23.02 -6.09
C GLU A 95 -18.09 -23.99 -5.40
N HIS A 96 -18.61 -25.14 -4.99
CA HIS A 96 -17.83 -26.32 -4.62
C HIS A 96 -17.01 -26.77 -5.84
N VAL A 97 -15.76 -26.33 -5.95
CA VAL A 97 -14.84 -26.84 -6.98
C VAL A 97 -14.45 -28.27 -6.57
N LYS A 98 -15.00 -29.27 -7.28
CA LYS A 98 -14.56 -30.66 -7.19
C LYS A 98 -13.11 -30.73 -7.67
N ILE A 99 -12.19 -31.03 -6.77
CA ILE A 99 -10.77 -31.22 -7.09
C ILE A 99 -10.66 -32.54 -7.86
N LEU A 100 -10.28 -32.45 -9.14
CA LEU A 100 -9.83 -33.61 -9.91
C LEU A 100 -8.50 -34.08 -9.30
N HIS A 101 -8.46 -35.33 -8.85
CA HIS A 101 -7.23 -35.97 -8.39
C HIS A 101 -6.29 -36.16 -9.59
N GLY A 102 -5.35 -35.25 -9.75
CA GLY A 102 -4.19 -35.42 -10.64
C GLY A 102 -3.07 -36.11 -9.86
N GLN A 103 -2.75 -37.33 -10.27
CA GLN A 103 -1.61 -38.10 -9.76
C GLN A 103 -0.32 -37.28 -9.88
N GLY A 104 0.44 -37.18 -8.80
CA GLY A 104 1.74 -36.50 -8.80
C GLY A 104 2.74 -37.26 -9.69
N PRO A 105 3.67 -36.58 -10.38
CA PRO A 105 4.68 -37.25 -11.16
C PRO A 105 5.69 -37.95 -10.24
N SER A 106 5.85 -39.25 -10.45
CA SER A 106 6.89 -40.10 -9.88
C SER A 106 8.25 -39.83 -10.52
N ASN A 107 9.27 -39.72 -9.66
CA ASN A 107 10.69 -40.04 -9.88
C ASN A 107 11.41 -39.53 -11.15
N GLY A 108 12.34 -38.60 -10.92
CA GLY A 108 13.70 -38.62 -11.45
C GLY A 108 13.88 -38.42 -12.96
N GLN A 109 14.13 -37.18 -13.37
CA GLN A 109 15.01 -36.81 -14.50
C GLN A 109 15.20 -35.29 -14.55
N GLY A 110 16.45 -34.83 -14.31
CA GLY A 110 17.09 -33.56 -14.72
C GLY A 110 16.38 -32.20 -14.52
N PRO A 111 17.14 -31.09 -14.32
CA PRO A 111 16.52 -29.76 -14.40
C PRO A 111 15.96 -29.52 -15.80
N PRO A 112 14.75 -28.94 -15.95
CA PRO A 112 14.20 -28.62 -17.26
C PRO A 112 15.07 -27.58 -17.96
N ASN A 113 15.53 -27.96 -19.16
CA ASN A 113 16.22 -27.12 -20.13
C ASN A 113 15.31 -25.95 -20.54
N ILE A 114 15.62 -24.73 -20.09
CA ILE A 114 14.88 -23.52 -20.50
C ILE A 114 15.40 -23.11 -21.87
N GLN A 115 14.74 -23.56 -22.93
CA GLN A 115 14.85 -22.91 -24.23
C GLN A 115 13.97 -21.67 -24.21
N ALA A 116 14.60 -20.49 -24.29
CA ALA A 116 13.92 -19.25 -24.62
C ALA A 116 13.43 -19.37 -26.08
N LEU A 117 12.11 -19.31 -26.29
CA LEU A 117 11.58 -19.00 -27.61
C LEU A 117 11.28 -17.51 -27.68
N GLU A 118 11.97 -16.88 -28.61
CA GLU A 118 11.87 -15.48 -28.97
C GLU A 118 10.47 -15.14 -29.50
N THR A 119 10.04 -13.93 -29.16
CA THR A 119 8.85 -13.25 -29.67
C THR A 119 8.99 -12.91 -31.15
N HIS A 120 7.98 -13.23 -31.97
CA HIS A 120 7.65 -12.45 -33.18
C HIS A 120 6.16 -12.55 -33.51
N GLY A 121 5.56 -11.42 -33.88
CA GLY A 121 4.22 -11.28 -34.44
C GLY A 121 3.38 -10.22 -33.78
#